data_AF-A0A5J4RTT4-F1
#
_entry.id   AF-A0A5J4RTT4-F1
#
_cell.length_a   1.000
_cell.length_b   1.000
_cell.length_c   1.000
_cell.angle_alpha   90.00
_cell.angle_beta   90.00
_cell.angle_gamma   90.00
#
_symmetry.space_group_name_H-M   'P 1'
#
loop_
_entity.id
_entity.type
_entity.pdbx_description
1 polymer ?
#
loop_
_entity_poly.entity_id
_entity_poly.type
_entity_poly.pdbx_seq_one_letter_code
_entity_poly.pdbx_strand_id
1 'polypeptide(L)'
;MYSSAVKDTKNYYFDVEAVKQKKRVMAPYRANGKPKDWEETDEGNFRLTYPSNFWDDISIPYWSMPENTDHPTQKPEKLIAKLILASCPKNGLVFDPFLGSGTTSVVAKKLGRRYCGIEMNKEYACWAEKRLALADTDKTIQGYTDGVFWERNTLNAQQTKKAQR
;
A
#
# COMPACT_ATOMS: atom_id res chain seq x y z
N MET A 1 20.54 -1.39 -16.87
CA MET A 1 19.40 -1.03 -17.74
C MET A 1 18.13 -1.34 -16.97
N TYR A 2 17.44 -0.34 -16.41
CA TYR A 2 16.10 -0.58 -15.90
C TYR A 2 15.20 -0.75 -17.12
N SER A 3 14.81 -1.99 -17.40
CA SER A 3 13.73 -2.29 -18.34
C SER A 3 12.52 -1.49 -17.88
N SER A 4 12.05 -0.53 -18.69
CA SER A 4 10.82 0.19 -18.34
C SER A 4 9.71 -0.84 -18.27
N ALA A 5 9.03 -0.93 -17.13
CA ALA A 5 7.92 -1.87 -16.92
C ALA A 5 6.71 -1.58 -17.84
N VAL A 6 6.78 -0.49 -18.62
CA VAL A 6 5.86 -0.13 -19.68
C VAL A 6 6.60 -0.01 -21.01
N LYS A 7 5.95 -0.43 -22.09
CA LYS A 7 6.49 -0.36 -23.46
C LYS A 7 6.56 1.08 -24.00
N ASP A 8 5.63 1.93 -23.56
CA ASP A 8 5.54 3.33 -23.94
C ASP A 8 5.57 4.22 -22.69
N THR A 9 6.75 4.72 -22.35
CA THR A 9 6.97 5.56 -21.18
C THR A 9 6.48 7.00 -21.35
N LYS A 10 6.06 7.41 -22.56
CA LYS A 10 5.52 8.76 -22.80
C LYS A 10 4.05 8.86 -22.40
N ASN A 11 3.29 7.78 -22.61
CA ASN A 11 1.85 7.74 -22.37
C ASN A 11 1.46 6.97 -21.10
N TYR A 12 2.34 6.11 -20.59
CA TYR A 12 2.04 5.28 -19.42
C TYR A 12 3.04 5.53 -18.28
N TYR A 13 2.51 5.50 -17.06
CA TYR A 13 3.28 5.62 -15.83
C TYR A 13 3.33 4.27 -15.12
N PHE A 14 4.53 3.84 -14.74
CA PHE A 14 4.72 2.72 -13.83
C PHE A 14 5.95 2.92 -12.95
N ASP A 15 5.77 2.88 -11.63
CA ASP A 15 6.81 3.01 -10.63
C ASP A 15 6.93 1.74 -9.79
N VAL A 16 7.86 0.88 -10.20
CA VAL A 16 8.15 -0.39 -9.49
C VAL A 16 8.87 -0.18 -8.16
N GLU A 17 9.54 0.96 -7.99
CA GLU A 17 10.28 1.31 -6.79
C GLU A 17 9.31 1.62 -5.64
N ALA A 18 8.24 2.35 -5.94
CA ALA A 18 7.21 2.75 -4.97
C ALA A 18 6.40 1.58 -4.37
N VAL A 19 6.53 0.37 -4.93
CA VAL A 19 5.80 -0.83 -4.49
C VAL A 19 6.69 -1.93 -3.93
N LYS A 20 7.96 -1.62 -3.64
CA LYS A 20 8.87 -2.54 -2.97
C LYS A 20 8.28 -3.06 -1.65
N GLN A 21 8.53 -4.34 -1.41
CA GLN A 21 8.15 -5.05 -0.20
C GLN A 21 9.37 -5.29 0.68
N LYS A 22 9.25 -4.96 1.95
CA LYS A 22 10.21 -5.34 2.99
C LYS A 22 9.83 -6.71 3.54
N LYS A 23 10.70 -7.69 3.33
CA LYS A 23 10.53 -9.08 3.78
C LYS A 23 11.59 -9.47 4.78
N ARG A 24 11.23 -10.28 5.77
CA ARG A 24 12.20 -10.86 6.70
C ARG A 24 13.04 -11.91 5.97
N VAL A 25 14.34 -11.93 6.22
CA VAL A 25 15.26 -12.91 5.66
C VAL A 25 15.30 -14.13 6.56
N MET A 26 14.69 -15.22 6.10
CA MET A 26 14.66 -16.49 6.84
C MET A 26 15.96 -17.29 6.69
N ALA A 27 16.58 -17.24 5.51
CA ALA A 27 17.84 -17.92 5.19
C ALA A 27 18.86 -16.87 4.72
N PRO A 28 19.63 -16.27 5.65
CA PRO A 28 20.59 -15.22 5.30
C PRO A 28 21.76 -15.80 4.53
N TYR A 29 21.93 -15.37 3.29
CA TYR A 29 23.08 -15.72 2.47
C TYR A 29 24.12 -14.59 2.52
N ARG A 30 25.38 -14.93 2.77
CA ARG A 30 26.51 -13.99 2.79
C ARG A 30 27.49 -14.32 1.68
N ALA A 31 27.99 -13.30 1.00
CA ALA A 31 29.10 -13.42 0.06
C ALA A 31 30.29 -12.68 0.65
N ASN A 32 31.44 -13.36 0.80
CA ASN A 32 32.66 -12.79 1.39
C ASN A 32 32.41 -12.17 2.79
N GLY A 33 31.59 -12.83 3.62
CA GLY A 33 31.24 -12.39 4.98
C GLY A 33 30.20 -11.26 5.06
N LYS A 34 29.83 -10.63 3.94
CA LYS A 34 28.85 -9.53 3.91
C LYS A 34 27.45 -10.02 3.50
N PRO A 35 26.38 -9.43 4.05
CA PRO A 35 25.01 -9.63 3.56
C PRO A 35 24.91 -9.41 2.05
N LYS A 36 24.21 -10.29 1.34
CA LYS A 36 23.95 -10.17 -0.09
C LYS A 36 22.46 -9.94 -0.32
N ASP A 37 22.09 -8.75 -0.79
CA ASP A 37 20.70 -8.36 -1.06
C ASP A 37 19.79 -8.29 0.19
N TRP A 38 20.39 -8.08 1.37
CA TRP A 38 19.67 -7.85 2.63
C TRP A 38 20.49 -7.00 3.62
N GLU A 39 19.81 -6.43 4.60
CA GLU A 39 20.39 -5.58 5.64
C GLU A 39 20.25 -6.26 7.00
N GLU A 40 21.36 -6.29 7.74
CA GLU A 40 21.42 -6.72 9.14
C GLU A 40 21.04 -5.53 10.02
N THR A 41 20.00 -5.71 10.84
CA THR A 41 19.56 -4.68 11.79
C THR A 41 19.29 -5.33 13.15
N ASP A 42 19.34 -4.53 14.21
CA ASP A 42 19.08 -5.01 15.58
C ASP A 42 17.66 -5.60 15.75
N GLU A 43 16.73 -5.24 14.86
CA GLU A 43 15.34 -5.71 14.83
C GLU A 43 15.14 -6.96 13.96
N GLY A 44 16.22 -7.48 13.36
CA GLY A 44 16.22 -8.65 12.48
C GLY A 44 16.71 -8.34 11.06
N ASN A 45 16.89 -9.40 10.28
CA ASN A 45 17.41 -9.29 8.91
C ASN A 45 16.28 -9.06 7.93
N PHE A 46 16.38 -8.01 7.12
CA PHE A 46 15.34 -7.66 6.15
C PHE A 46 15.92 -7.41 4.76
N ARG A 47 15.09 -7.65 3.74
CA ARG A 47 15.39 -7.28 2.35
C ARG A 47 14.25 -6.50 1.73
N LEU A 48 14.60 -5.53 0.89
CA LEU A 48 13.66 -4.90 -0.02
C LEU A 48 13.63 -5.71 -1.32
N THR A 49 12.45 -6.19 -1.70
CA THR A 49 12.23 -6.94 -2.94
C THR A 49 11.15 -6.25 -3.76
N TYR A 50 11.25 -6.35 -5.09
CA TYR A 50 10.12 -5.99 -5.95
C TYR A 50 8.95 -6.95 -5.71
N PRO A 51 7.70 -6.49 -5.87
CA PRO A 51 6.54 -7.36 -5.76
C PRO A 51 6.49 -8.33 -6.95
N SER A 52 5.98 -9.54 -6.72
CA SER A 52 5.60 -10.46 -7.79
C SER A 52 4.20 -10.11 -8.33
N ASN A 53 3.67 -10.93 -9.24
CA ASN A 53 2.27 -10.88 -9.68
C ASN A 53 1.30 -11.66 -8.76
N PHE A 54 1.79 -12.24 -7.67
CA PHE A 54 0.99 -12.97 -6.70
C PHE A 54 1.14 -12.35 -5.31
N TRP A 55 0.06 -11.74 -4.80
CA TRP A 55 0.06 -11.02 -3.52
C TRP A 55 -0.73 -11.78 -2.47
N ASP A 56 -0.02 -12.55 -1.67
CA ASP A 56 -0.55 -13.29 -0.53
C ASP A 56 -0.51 -12.47 0.77
N ASP A 57 -0.05 -11.22 0.74
CA ASP A 57 0.12 -10.36 1.91
C ASP A 57 -1.06 -9.38 2.14
N ILE A 58 -2.16 -9.59 1.42
CA ILE A 58 -3.37 -8.77 1.46
C ILE A 58 -4.47 -9.49 2.24
N SER A 59 -5.12 -8.79 3.17
CA SER A 59 -6.24 -9.31 3.96
C SER A 59 -7.50 -8.52 3.65
N ILE A 60 -8.63 -9.22 3.47
CA ILE A 60 -9.95 -8.59 3.37
C ILE A 60 -10.26 -7.93 4.73
N PRO A 61 -10.76 -6.69 4.76
CA PRO A 61 -11.14 -6.02 6.01
C PRO A 61 -12.12 -6.84 6.83
N TYR A 62 -11.90 -6.89 8.15
CA TYR A 62 -12.78 -7.53 9.11
C TYR A 62 -12.95 -6.64 10.35
N TRP A 63 -13.88 -7.00 11.23
CA TRP A 63 -14.42 -6.12 12.29
C TRP A 63 -13.38 -5.43 13.20
N SER A 64 -12.17 -5.99 13.36
CA SER A 64 -11.12 -5.39 14.20
C SER A 64 -10.15 -4.49 13.43
N MET A 65 -10.31 -4.33 12.11
CA MET A 65 -9.46 -3.49 11.28
C MET A 65 -10.01 -2.06 11.24
N PRO A 66 -9.17 -1.02 11.43
CA PRO A 66 -9.62 0.38 11.41
C PRO A 66 -10.28 0.81 10.11
N GLU A 67 -9.90 0.20 8.98
CA GLU A 67 -10.49 0.52 7.67
C GLU A 67 -11.89 -0.06 7.47
N ASN A 68 -12.33 -1.01 8.30
CA ASN A 68 -13.53 -1.79 8.08
C ASN A 68 -14.81 -0.93 8.07
N THR A 69 -15.73 -1.26 7.16
CA THR A 69 -17.09 -0.71 7.12
C THR A 69 -18.10 -1.84 6.99
N ASP A 70 -19.39 -1.50 7.05
CA ASP A 70 -20.49 -2.44 6.84
C ASP A 70 -20.67 -2.83 5.36
N HIS A 71 -19.83 -2.34 4.46
CA HIS A 71 -19.90 -2.69 3.05
C HIS A 71 -19.46 -4.15 2.82
N PRO A 72 -20.32 -5.00 2.24
CA PRO A 72 -20.13 -6.46 2.23
C PRO A 72 -18.91 -6.92 1.43
N THR A 73 -18.46 -6.10 0.48
CA THR A 73 -17.33 -6.42 -0.41
C THR A 73 -16.27 -5.32 -0.42
N GLN A 74 -16.01 -4.67 0.72
CA GLN A 74 -14.97 -3.64 0.80
C GLN A 74 -13.60 -4.17 0.35
N LYS A 75 -12.91 -3.42 -0.50
CA LYS A 75 -11.55 -3.76 -0.94
C LYS A 75 -10.54 -3.22 0.08
N PRO A 76 -9.44 -3.97 0.36
CA PRO A 76 -8.43 -3.54 1.32
C PRO A 76 -7.65 -2.32 0.84
N GLU A 77 -7.38 -1.37 1.73
CA GLU A 77 -6.59 -0.18 1.42
C GLU A 77 -5.17 -0.53 0.94
N LYS A 78 -4.54 -1.55 1.53
CA LYS A 78 -3.19 -2.01 1.14
C LYS A 78 -3.12 -2.45 -0.32
N LEU A 79 -4.17 -3.12 -0.82
CA LEU A 79 -4.24 -3.55 -2.21
C LEU A 79 -4.29 -2.33 -3.13
N ILE A 80 -5.20 -1.40 -2.85
CA ILE A 80 -5.38 -0.21 -3.67
C ILE A 80 -4.15 0.70 -3.62
N ALA A 81 -3.46 0.77 -2.48
CA ALA A 81 -2.22 1.55 -2.35
C ALA A 81 -1.12 1.04 -3.28
N LYS A 82 -0.96 -0.30 -3.41
CA LYS A 82 -0.02 -0.89 -4.38
C LYS A 82 -0.35 -0.46 -5.81
N LEU A 83 -1.62 -0.52 -6.19
CA LEU A 83 -2.06 -0.14 -7.54
C LEU A 83 -1.84 1.35 -7.83
N ILE A 84 -2.21 2.23 -6.89
CA ILE A 84 -2.05 3.68 -7.06
C ILE A 84 -0.58 4.09 -7.08
N LEU A 85 0.25 3.56 -6.18
CA LEU A 85 1.68 3.89 -6.14
C LEU A 85 2.42 3.44 -7.40
N ALA A 86 2.11 2.25 -7.90
CA ALA A 86 2.68 1.76 -9.15
C ALA A 86 2.20 2.58 -10.34
N SER A 87 0.90 2.85 -10.46
CA SER A 87 0.31 3.26 -11.75
C SER A 87 -0.17 4.72 -11.81
N CYS A 88 -0.06 5.49 -10.73
CA CYS A 88 -0.49 6.88 -10.68
C CYS A 88 0.62 7.81 -10.17
N PRO A 89 1.07 8.79 -10.99
CA PRO A 89 2.07 9.76 -10.55
C PRO A 89 1.54 10.59 -9.37
N LYS A 90 2.45 11.16 -8.60
CA LYS A 90 2.10 12.10 -7.52
C LYS A 90 1.22 13.24 -8.08
N ASN A 91 0.20 13.64 -7.32
CA ASN A 91 -0.83 14.61 -7.74
C ASN A 91 -1.69 14.20 -8.95
N GLY A 92 -1.50 12.99 -9.48
CA GLY A 92 -2.34 12.40 -10.53
C GLY A 92 -3.79 12.23 -10.08
N LEU A 93 -4.67 11.97 -11.05
CA LEU A 93 -6.09 11.71 -10.82
C LEU A 93 -6.35 10.20 -10.87
N VAL A 94 -7.01 9.67 -9.85
CA VAL A 94 -7.54 8.30 -9.82
C VAL A 94 -9.04 8.34 -10.04
N PHE A 95 -9.55 7.58 -11.00
CA PHE A 95 -10.97 7.50 -11.31
C PHE A 95 -11.54 6.12 -11.00
N ASP A 96 -12.68 6.06 -10.30
CA ASP A 96 -13.39 4.84 -9.96
C ASP A 96 -14.91 4.99 -10.16
N PRO A 97 -15.50 4.41 -11.22
CA PRO A 97 -16.94 4.51 -11.46
C PRO A 97 -17.80 3.58 -10.58
N PHE A 98 -17.19 2.73 -9.75
CA PHE A 98 -17.86 1.76 -8.88
C PHE A 98 -17.29 1.82 -7.47
N LEU A 99 -17.38 3.01 -6.88
CA LEU A 99 -16.59 3.40 -5.72
C LEU A 99 -16.88 2.56 -4.46
N GLY A 100 -18.10 2.02 -4.31
CA GLY A 100 -18.51 1.22 -3.16
C GLY A 100 -18.29 1.98 -1.85
N SER A 101 -17.59 1.37 -0.89
CA SER A 101 -17.24 2.02 0.37
C SER A 101 -16.14 3.08 0.30
N GLY A 102 -15.71 3.51 -0.90
CA GLY A 102 -14.79 4.63 -1.02
C GLY A 102 -13.31 4.29 -1.02
N THR A 103 -12.91 3.01 -0.95
CA THR A 103 -11.49 2.63 -0.74
C THR A 103 -10.56 3.31 -1.76
N THR A 104 -10.92 3.39 -3.03
CA THR A 104 -10.08 4.04 -4.07
C THR A 104 -9.84 5.51 -3.79
N SER A 105 -10.90 6.27 -3.53
CA SER A 105 -10.81 7.71 -3.21
C SER A 105 -10.08 7.97 -1.89
N VAL A 106 -10.36 7.16 -0.86
CA VAL A 106 -9.71 7.25 0.46
C VAL A 106 -8.21 7.05 0.33
N VAL A 107 -7.78 5.97 -0.34
CA VAL A 107 -6.35 5.68 -0.52
C VAL A 107 -5.67 6.73 -1.39
N ALA A 108 -6.32 7.18 -2.48
CA ALA A 108 -5.81 8.27 -3.30
C ALA A 108 -5.57 9.53 -2.45
N LYS A 109 -6.54 9.92 -1.60
CA LYS A 109 -6.42 11.06 -0.69
C LYS A 109 -5.27 10.89 0.31
N LYS A 110 -5.19 9.75 1.00
CA LYS A 110 -4.10 9.43 1.96
C LYS A 110 -2.72 9.53 1.32
N LEU A 111 -2.61 9.11 0.05
CA LEU A 111 -1.39 9.13 -0.75
C LEU A 111 -1.11 10.48 -1.46
N GLY A 112 -1.95 11.50 -1.29
CA GLY A 112 -1.76 12.82 -1.93
C GLY A 112 -2.00 12.81 -3.44
N ARG A 113 -2.98 12.02 -3.90
CA ARG A 113 -3.51 12.05 -5.28
C ARG A 113 -4.89 12.71 -5.30
N ARG A 114 -5.27 13.24 -6.46
CA ARG A 114 -6.65 13.65 -6.73
C ARG A 114 -7.47 12.40 -7.02
N TYR A 115 -8.77 12.46 -6.76
CA TYR A 115 -9.68 11.36 -7.04
C TYR A 115 -11.00 11.86 -7.59
N CYS A 116 -11.68 11.00 -8.35
CA CYS A 116 -13.06 11.15 -8.77
C CYS A 116 -13.71 9.77 -8.66
N GLY A 117 -14.77 9.66 -7.88
CA GLY A 117 -15.47 8.41 -7.67
C GLY A 117 -16.96 8.57 -7.90
N ILE A 118 -17.60 7.53 -8.44
CA ILE A 118 -19.05 7.48 -8.65
C ILE A 118 -19.59 6.30 -7.83
N GLU A 119 -20.64 6.54 -7.07
CA GLU A 119 -21.40 5.51 -6.37
C GLU A 119 -22.89 5.80 -6.50
N MET A 120 -23.65 4.78 -6.88
CA MET A 120 -25.10 4.90 -7.11
C MET A 120 -25.88 4.71 -5.80
N ASN A 121 -25.40 3.85 -4.91
CA ASN A 121 -26.02 3.60 -3.62
C ASN A 121 -25.70 4.74 -2.64
N LYS A 122 -26.74 5.46 -2.21
CA LYS A 122 -26.62 6.61 -1.29
C LYS A 122 -25.98 6.24 0.04
N GLU A 123 -26.26 5.06 0.58
CA GLU A 123 -25.67 4.61 1.84
C GLU A 123 -24.16 4.40 1.69
N TYR A 124 -23.73 3.76 0.59
CA TYR A 124 -22.32 3.54 0.31
C TYR A 124 -21.58 4.85 0.05
N ALA A 125 -22.22 5.79 -0.65
CA ALA A 125 -21.71 7.15 -0.82
C ALA A 125 -21.52 7.85 0.55
N CYS A 126 -22.49 7.76 1.47
CA CYS A 126 -22.33 8.29 2.82
C CYS A 126 -21.16 7.67 3.59
N TRP A 127 -20.96 6.35 3.47
CA TRP A 127 -19.81 5.67 4.09
C TRP A 127 -18.48 6.11 3.47
N ALA A 128 -18.43 6.26 2.15
CA ALA A 128 -17.26 6.78 1.44
C ALA A 128 -16.90 8.20 1.92
N GLU A 129 -17.87 9.10 2.01
CA GLU A 129 -17.68 10.47 2.51
C GLU A 129 -17.19 10.49 3.96
N LYS A 130 -17.77 9.67 4.84
CA LYS A 130 -17.28 9.52 6.22
C LYS A 130 -15.81 9.13 6.27
N ARG A 131 -15.41 8.12 5.48
CA ARG A 131 -13.99 7.69 5.41
C ARG A 131 -13.09 8.75 4.81
N LEU A 132 -13.56 9.48 3.80
CA LEU A 132 -12.82 10.60 3.19
C LEU A 132 -12.55 11.71 4.20
N ALA A 133 -13.51 12.04 5.06
CA ALA A 133 -13.31 13.00 6.14
C ALA A 133 -12.27 12.49 7.16
N LEU A 134 -12.35 11.22 7.57
CA LEU A 134 -11.36 10.62 8.48
C LEU A 134 -9.93 10.61 7.90
N ALA A 135 -9.80 10.48 6.57
CA ALA A 135 -8.52 10.49 5.88
C ALA A 135 -7.80 11.86 5.91
N ASP A 136 -8.49 12.94 6.30
CA ASP A 136 -7.83 14.24 6.55
C ASP A 136 -6.92 14.19 7.78
N THR A 137 -7.33 13.45 8.81
CA THR A 137 -6.61 13.33 10.08
C THR A 137 -5.77 12.07 10.18
N ASP A 138 -6.17 10.98 9.53
CA ASP A 138 -5.45 9.71 9.53
C ASP A 138 -5.08 9.27 8.10
N LYS A 139 -3.78 9.40 7.79
CA LYS A 139 -3.22 9.01 6.49
C LYS A 139 -2.60 7.61 6.51
N THR A 140 -2.74 6.86 7.59
CA THR A 140 -2.14 5.53 7.70
C THR A 140 -2.81 4.54 6.76
N ILE A 141 -2.01 3.64 6.21
CA ILE A 141 -2.46 2.51 5.39
C ILE A 141 -1.83 1.26 6.00
N GLN A 142 -2.65 0.30 6.40
CA GLN A 142 -2.15 -0.89 7.08
C GLN A 142 -1.13 -1.64 6.20
N GLY A 143 0.03 -1.93 6.77
CA GLY A 143 1.11 -2.63 6.08
C GLY A 143 1.87 -1.78 5.06
N TYR A 144 1.72 -0.45 5.07
CA TYR A 144 2.54 0.50 4.31
C TYR A 144 3.08 1.59 5.24
N THR A 145 4.39 1.61 5.45
CA THR A 145 5.07 2.61 6.29
C THR A 145 6.47 2.88 5.76
N ASP A 146 6.95 4.12 5.95
CA ASP A 146 8.26 4.58 5.46
C ASP A 146 8.51 4.29 3.97
N GLY A 147 7.47 4.39 3.15
CA GLY A 147 7.56 4.21 1.70
C GLY A 147 7.63 2.76 1.22
N VAL A 148 7.52 1.76 2.11
CA VAL A 148 7.63 0.34 1.76
C VAL A 148 6.46 -0.49 2.29
N PHE A 149 6.11 -1.55 1.56
CA PHE A 149 5.09 -2.50 1.98
C PHE A 149 5.67 -3.57 2.89
N TRP A 150 4.95 -3.92 3.95
CA TRP A 150 5.35 -4.96 4.89
C TRP A 150 4.46 -6.20 4.77
N GLU A 151 5.01 -7.37 5.10
CA GLU A 151 4.26 -8.63 5.15
C GLU A 151 3.18 -8.61 6.26
N ARG A 152 2.24 -9.56 6.20
CA ARG A 152 1.21 -9.72 7.23
C ARG A 152 1.86 -9.92 8.61
N ASN A 153 1.18 -9.47 9.67
CA ASN A 153 1.60 -9.65 11.07
C ASN A 153 2.98 -9.06 11.42
N THR A 154 3.38 -7.98 10.76
CA THR A 154 4.66 -7.29 11.02
C THR A 154 4.52 -6.03 11.88
N LEU A 155 3.33 -5.75 12.45
CA LEU A 155 3.08 -4.52 13.23
C LEU A 155 4.08 -4.34 14.38
N ASN A 156 4.41 -5.41 15.11
CA ASN A 156 5.41 -5.35 16.19
C ASN A 156 6.79 -4.90 15.66
N ALA A 157 7.20 -5.39 14.49
CA ALA A 157 8.45 -5.00 13.85
C ALA A 157 8.42 -3.56 13.29
N GLN A 158 7.23 -3.00 13.05
CA GLN A 158 7.07 -1.60 12.62
C GLN A 158 7.10 -0.62 13.80
N GLN A 159 6.60 -1.03 14.97
CA GLN A 159 6.49 -0.18 16.16
C GLN A 159 7.84 0.05 16.86
N THR A 160 8.74 -0.94 16.86
CA THR A 160 10.10 -0.82 17.44
C THR A 160 10.85 0.38 16.85
N LYS A 161 10.68 0.64 15.55
CA LYS A 161 11.28 1.78 14.84
C LYS A 161 10.77 3.16 15.25
N LYS A 162 9.51 3.28 15.67
CA LYS A 162 8.91 4.58 16.06
C LYS A 162 9.34 5.02 17.46
N ALA A 163 9.67 4.08 18.35
CA ALA A 163 10.08 4.37 19.73
C ALA A 163 11.54 4.81 19.87
N GLN A 164 12.35 4.69 18.81
CA GLN A 164 13.78 5.03 18.78
C GLN A 164 14.08 6.37 18.08
N ARG A 165 13.06 7.10 17.62
CA ARG A 165 13.15 8.45 17.04
C ARG A 165 12.60 9.48 18.01
#